data_AF-A0A943GG75-F1
#
_entry.id   AF-A0A943GG75-F1
#
_cell.length_a   1.000
_cell.length_b   1.000
_cell.length_c   1.000
_cell.angle_alpha   90.00
_cell.angle_beta   90.00
_cell.angle_gamma   90.00
#
_symmetry.space_group_name_H-M   'P 1'
#
loop_
_entity.id
_entity.type
_entity.pdbx_description
1 polymer ?
#
loop_
_entity_poly.entity_id
_entity_poly.type
_entity_poly.pdbx_seq_one_letter_code
_entity_poly.pdbx_strand_id
1 'polypeptide(L)' 'MSNICLCNKVTKETIVLAVKNGAKTYEEVKEATGAGAGCCRGARCKGNIEKLIDENK' A
#
# COMPACT_ATOMS: atom_id res chain seq x y z
N MET A 1 -2.49 -14.54 4.68
CA MET A 1 -1.80 -13.24 4.86
C MET A 1 -0.97 -12.95 3.61
N SER A 2 -1.50 -12.17 2.67
CA SER A 2 -0.77 -11.81 1.44
C SER A 2 -0.06 -10.49 1.67
N ASN A 3 1.27 -10.53 1.77
CA ASN A 3 2.10 -9.33 1.87
C ASN A 3 2.08 -8.61 0.51
N ILE A 4 1.61 -7.37 0.50
CA ILE A 4 1.61 -6.54 -0.71
C ILE A 4 2.99 -5.97 -0.94
N CYS A 5 3.65 -5.46 0.11
CA CYS A 5 5.03 -5.00 0.03
C CYS A 5 5.95 -5.99 0.72
N LEU A 6 6.75 -6.74 -0.05
CA LEU A 6 7.77 -7.64 0.50
C LEU A 6 8.93 -6.86 1.13
N CYS A 7 9.29 -5.70 0.57
CA CYS A 7 10.40 -4.87 1.02
C CYS A 7 10.18 -4.39 2.47
N ASN A 8 8.97 -3.92 2.79
CA ASN A 8 8.61 -3.38 4.11
C ASN A 8 7.64 -4.29 4.90
N LYS A 9 7.45 -5.54 4.45
CA LYS A 9 6.53 -6.53 5.04
C LYS A 9 5.12 -5.97 5.31
N VAL A 10 4.60 -5.15 4.39
CA VAL A 10 3.26 -4.55 4.51
C VAL A 10 2.22 -5.52 3.97
N THR A 11 1.17 -5.76 4.76
CA THR A 11 0.07 -6.65 4.41
C THR A 11 -1.04 -5.92 3.66
N LYS A 12 -1.92 -6.67 2.98
CA LYS A 12 -3.14 -6.11 2.38
C LYS A 12 -4.00 -5.39 3.42
N GLU A 13 -4.13 -5.94 4.62
CA GLU A 13 -4.96 -5.39 5.70
C GLU A 13 -4.48 -4.01 6.13
N THR A 14 -3.16 -3.82 6.28
CA THR A 14 -2.57 -2.53 6.61
C THR A 14 -2.90 -1.46 5.55
N ILE A 15 -2.88 -1.84 4.27
CA ILE A 15 -3.22 -0.92 3.17
C ILE A 15 -4.71 -0.57 3.19
N VAL A 16 -5.58 -1.57 3.35
CA VAL A 16 -7.03 -1.32 3.44
C VAL A 16 -7.34 -0.44 4.66
N LEU A 17 -6.67 -0.64 5.79
CA LEU A 17 -6.83 0.20 6.97
C LEU A 17 -6.41 1.64 6.69
N ALA A 18 -5.29 1.86 6.01
CA ALA A 18 -4.84 3.20 5.62
C ALA A 18 -5.84 3.88 4.67
N VAL A 19 -6.39 3.14 3.70
CA VAL A 19 -7.42 3.67 2.79
C VAL A 19 -8.69 4.06 3.55
N LYS A 20 -9.16 3.21 4.47
CA LYS A 20 -10.30 3.52 5.35
C LYS A 20 -10.05 4.69 6.30
N ASN A 21 -8.81 4.92 6.70
CA ASN A 21 -8.40 6.08 7.50
C ASN A 21 -8.32 7.38 6.68
N GLY A 22 -8.54 7.31 5.35
CA GLY A 22 -8.62 8.48 4.48
C GLY A 22 -7.55 8.57 3.40
N ALA A 23 -6.61 7.62 3.32
CA ALA A 23 -5.60 7.62 2.27
C ALA A 23 -6.22 7.25 0.91
N LYS A 24 -6.34 8.22 0.00
CA LYS A 24 -6.98 8.03 -1.32
C LYS A 24 -5.99 7.93 -2.46
N THR A 25 -4.71 8.12 -2.18
CA THR A 25 -3.65 8.12 -3.17
C THR A 25 -2.52 7.17 -2.78
N TYR A 26 -1.75 6.73 -3.78
CA TYR A 26 -0.57 5.89 -3.55
C TYR A 26 0.44 6.56 -2.61
N GLU A 27 0.60 7.89 -2.70
CA GLU A 27 1.52 8.64 -1.84
C GLU A 27 1.04 8.67 -0.39
N GLU A 28 -0.24 8.91 -0.14
CA GLU A 28 -0.80 8.85 1.22
C GLU A 28 -0.71 7.45 1.80
N VAL A 29 -1.01 6.40 1.01
CA VAL A 29 -0.85 5.02 1.48
C VAL A 29 0.62 4.70 1.75
N LYS A 30 1.54 5.19 0.92
CA LYS A 30 2.99 5.02 1.11
C LYS A 30 3.46 5.71 2.38
N GLU A 31 3.00 6.92 2.69
CA GLU A 31 3.33 7.61 3.95
C GLU A 31 2.70 6.91 5.16
N ALA A 32 1.43 6.52 5.07
CA ALA A 32 0.71 5.89 6.18
C ALA A 32 1.21 4.47 6.51
N THR A 33 1.62 3.70 5.50
CA THR A 33 1.97 2.28 5.65
C THR A 33 3.44 1.96 5.41
N GLY A 34 4.20 2.89 4.83
CA GLY A 34 5.55 2.64 4.33
C GLY A 34 5.58 1.76 3.07
N ALA A 35 4.45 1.29 2.54
CA ALA A 35 4.44 0.41 1.37
C ALA A 35 4.96 1.15 0.13
N GLY A 36 5.97 0.57 -0.53
CA GLY A 36 6.60 1.20 -1.69
C GLY A 36 7.71 2.20 -1.38
N ALA A 37 8.03 2.44 -0.11
CA ALA A 37 9.20 3.23 0.30
C ALA A 37 10.50 2.39 0.47
N GLY A 38 10.42 1.06 0.28
CA GLY A 38 11.59 0.17 0.42
C GLY A 38 12.57 0.22 -0.76
N CYS A 39 13.55 -0.70 -0.78
CA CYS A 39 14.59 -0.79 -1.82
C CYS A 39 14.05 -0.81 -3.26
N CYS A 40 12.88 -1.40 -3.43
CA CYS A 40 12.17 -1.54 -4.70
C CYS A 40 11.42 -0.27 -5.14
N ARG A 41 11.35 0.78 -4.31
CA ARG A 41 10.66 2.07 -4.55
C ARG A 41 9.25 1.93 -5.14
N GLY A 42 8.52 0.90 -4.74
CA GLY A 42 7.17 0.64 -5.23
C GLY A 42 7.08 -0.20 -6.50
N ALA A 43 8.17 -0.50 -7.21
CA ALA A 43 8.14 -1.17 -8.51
C ALA A 43 7.34 -2.49 -8.55
N ARG A 44 7.33 -3.24 -7.44
CA ARG A 44 6.61 -4.53 -7.34
C ARG A 44 5.23 -4.44 -6.69
N CYS A 45 5.03 -3.48 -5.80
CA CYS A 45 3.81 -3.39 -4.99
C CYS A 45 2.84 -2.32 -5.49
N LYS A 46 3.33 -1.26 -6.15
CA LYS A 46 2.55 -0.10 -6.58
C LYS A 46 1.26 -0.47 -7.31
N GLY A 47 1.31 -1.34 -8.31
CA GLY A 47 0.10 -1.76 -9.05
C GLY A 47 -0.95 -2.49 -8.18
N ASN A 48 -0.52 -3.27 -7.18
CA ASN A 48 -1.45 -3.89 -6.23
C ASN A 48 -2.01 -2.86 -5.24
N ILE A 49 -1.21 -1.88 -4.84
CA ILE A 49 -1.63 -0.81 -3.93
C ILE A 49 -2.68 0.07 -4.63
N GLU A 50 -2.42 0.49 -5.86
CA GLU A 50 -3.37 1.28 -6.66
C GLU A 50 -4.70 0.54 -6.85
N LYS A 51 -4.66 -0.77 -7.16
CA LYS A 51 -5.88 -1.59 -7.19
C LYS A 51 -6.61 -1.61 -5.86
N LEU A 52 -5.91 -1.80 -4.74
CA LEU A 52 -6.53 -1.83 -3.41
C LEU A 52 -7.16 -0.50 -3.04
N ILE A 53 -6.52 0.62 -3.41
CA ILE A 53 -7.08 1.96 -3.22
C ILE A 53 -8.37 2.10 -4.04
N ASP A 54 -8.35 1.74 -5.32
CA ASP A 54 -9.51 1.85 -6.20
C ASP A 54 -10.69 0.97 -5.73
N GLU A 55 -10.40 -0.26 -5.28
CA GLU A 55 -11.40 -1.18 -4.74
C GLU A 55 -11.99 -0.74 -3.38
N ASN A 56 -11.33 0.16 -2.62
CA ASN A 56 -11.73 0.54 -1.25
C ASN A 56 -11.95 2.06 -1.06
N LYS A 57 -11.96 2.83 -2.15
CA LYS A 57 -12.14 4.29 -2.18
C LYS A 57 -13.57 4.73 -1.82
#